data_AF-A0A7C5L0X0-F1
#
_entry.id   AF-A0A7C5L0X0-F1
#
_cell.length_a   1.000
_cell.length_b   1.000
_cell.length_c   1.000
_cell.angle_alpha   90.00
_cell.angle_beta   90.00
_cell.angle_gamma   90.00
#
_symmetry.space_group_name_H-M   'P 1'
#
loop_
_entity.id
_entity.type
_entity.pdbx_description
1 polymer ?
#
loop_
_entity_poly.entity_id
_entity_poly.type
_entity_poly.pdbx_seq_one_letter_code
_entity_poly.pdbx_strand_id
1 'polypeptide(L)'
;MDEQLLYFLKGTRIDAEYMQSRLRHPVTGVKFPARNMFVQLRKYADGFFPKGSEPRMIALAGLRGTGKTTLLWHLAEYIHEHITQEVFFFNVNILNDLGV
;
A
#
# COMPACT_ATOMS: atom_id res chain seq x y z
N MET A 1 1.96 25.88 0.44
CA MET A 1 1.08 24.71 0.58
C MET A 1 1.58 23.56 -0.29
N ASP A 2 1.76 23.79 -1.60
CA ASP A 2 2.23 22.75 -2.54
C ASP A 2 3.62 22.18 -2.23
N GLU A 3 4.59 23.01 -1.83
CA GLU A 3 5.94 22.52 -1.49
C GLU A 3 5.97 21.66 -0.23
N GLN A 4 5.18 21.99 0.79
CA GLN A 4 5.11 21.22 2.04
C GLN A 4 4.44 19.86 1.81
N LEU A 5 3.36 19.83 1.03
CA LEU A 5 2.69 18.60 0.63
C LEU A 5 3.61 17.74 -0.24
N LEU A 6 4.33 18.33 -1.19
CA LEU A 6 5.28 17.61 -2.03
C LEU A 6 6.43 17.03 -1.19
N TYR A 7 6.97 17.80 -0.23
CA TYR A 7 7.99 17.33 0.69
C TYR A 7 7.48 16.17 1.55
N PHE A 8 6.26 16.29 2.08
CA PHE A 8 5.60 15.22 2.83
C PHE A 8 5.44 13.95 1.98
N LEU A 9 4.87 14.07 0.78
CA LEU A 9 4.65 12.93 -0.11
C LEU A 9 5.97 12.25 -0.49
N LYS A 10 7.03 13.01 -0.79
CA LYS A 10 8.37 12.43 -1.03
C LYS A 10 8.88 11.64 0.17
N GLY A 11 8.64 12.14 1.38
CA GLY A 11 8.97 11.43 2.63
C GLY A 11 8.11 10.20 2.90
N THR A 12 6.99 10.03 2.20
CA THR A 12 6.10 8.85 2.34
C THR A 12 6.44 7.70 1.39
N ARG A 13 7.49 7.85 0.57
CA ARG A 13 7.97 6.76 -0.28
C ARG A 13 8.37 5.59 0.60
N ILE A 14 7.87 4.40 0.26
CA ILE A 14 8.21 3.18 0.98
C ILE A 14 9.46 2.54 0.35
N ASP A 15 10.26 1.90 1.19
CA ASP A 15 11.34 1.03 0.77
C ASP A 15 11.06 -0.43 1.17
N ALA A 16 11.95 -1.33 0.73
CA ALA A 16 11.82 -2.76 1.00
C ALA A 16 11.83 -3.08 2.50
N GLU A 17 12.67 -2.41 3.28
CA GLU A 17 12.81 -2.64 4.72
C GLU A 17 11.53 -2.25 5.46
N TYR A 18 11.00 -1.06 5.16
CA TYR A 18 9.75 -0.56 5.68
C TYR A 18 8.60 -1.51 5.37
N MET A 19 8.49 -2.01 4.14
CA MET A 19 7.46 -2.99 3.79
C MET A 19 7.59 -4.31 4.56
N GLN A 20 8.82 -4.85 4.68
CA GLN A 20 9.03 -6.09 5.44
C GLN A 20 8.66 -5.92 6.91
N SER A 21 8.87 -4.74 7.50
CA SER A 21 8.43 -4.43 8.87
C SER A 21 6.91 -4.49 9.05
N ARG A 22 6.13 -4.27 7.97
CA ARG A 22 4.67 -4.28 7.96
C ARG A 22 4.07 -5.63 7.60
N LEU A 23 4.84 -6.47 6.91
CA LEU A 23 4.41 -7.77 6.43
C LEU A 23 4.84 -8.93 7.32
N ARG A 24 5.59 -8.67 8.39
CA ARG A 24 6.06 -9.69 9.32
C ARG A 24 5.43 -9.51 10.69
N HIS A 25 5.19 -10.62 11.35
CA HIS A 25 4.75 -10.61 12.74
C HIS A 25 5.86 -10.04 13.63
N PRO A 26 5.58 -9.05 14.50
CA PRO A 26 6.61 -8.34 15.24
C PRO A 26 7.39 -9.23 16.21
N VAL A 27 6.75 -10.28 16.72
CA VAL A 27 7.38 -11.22 17.68
C VAL A 27 8.07 -12.41 17.00
N THR A 28 7.44 -13.02 15.99
CA THR A 28 7.94 -14.27 15.39
C THR A 28 8.74 -14.02 14.11
N GLY A 29 8.69 -12.83 13.54
CA GLY A 29 9.33 -12.47 12.27
C GLY A 29 8.72 -13.15 11.04
N VAL A 30 7.71 -14.00 11.23
CA VAL A 30 7.05 -14.76 10.15
C VAL A 30 6.24 -13.81 9.28
N LYS A 31 6.39 -13.94 7.96
CA LYS A 31 5.62 -13.16 6.98
C LYS A 31 4.14 -13.57 7.05
N PHE A 32 3.24 -12.59 7.07
CA PHE A 32 1.81 -12.87 7.02
C PHE A 32 1.46 -13.62 5.73
N PRO A 33 0.63 -14.66 5.80
CA PRO A 33 0.25 -15.40 4.60
C PRO A 33 -0.63 -14.53 3.70
N ALA A 34 -0.39 -14.61 2.39
CA ALA A 34 -1.26 -13.98 1.40
C ALA A 34 -2.66 -14.57 1.52
N ARG A 35 -3.68 -13.70 1.56
CA ARG A 35 -5.09 -14.12 1.66
C ARG A 35 -5.70 -14.28 0.27
N ASN A 36 -6.73 -15.12 0.12
CA ASN A 36 -7.42 -15.33 -1.16
C ASN A 36 -7.84 -14.03 -1.87
N MET A 37 -8.25 -13.01 -1.08
CA MET A 37 -8.63 -11.70 -1.62
C MET A 37 -7.49 -10.97 -2.33
N PHE A 38 -6.23 -11.23 -1.96
CA PHE A 38 -5.06 -10.68 -2.63
C PHE A 38 -5.00 -11.06 -4.12
N VAL A 39 -5.46 -12.27 -4.49
CA VAL A 39 -5.49 -12.71 -5.90
C VAL A 39 -6.37 -11.79 -6.75
N GLN A 40 -7.49 -11.32 -6.20
CA GLN A 40 -8.35 -10.37 -6.90
C GLN A 40 -7.71 -8.98 -6.99
N LEU A 41 -7.09 -8.51 -5.91
CA LEU A 41 -6.40 -7.22 -5.87
C LEU A 41 -5.23 -7.16 -6.88
N ARG A 42 -4.47 -8.25 -6.96
CA ARG A 42 -3.39 -8.40 -7.93
C ARG A 42 -3.90 -8.26 -9.36
N LYS A 43 -5.05 -8.87 -9.72
CA LYS A 43 -5.63 -8.75 -11.07
C LYS A 43 -5.92 -7.30 -11.45
N TYR A 44 -6.35 -6.46 -10.51
CA TYR A 44 -6.58 -5.04 -10.78
C TYR A 44 -5.26 -4.29 -11.01
N ALA A 45 -4.21 -4.55 -10.22
CA ALA A 45 -2.88 -3.97 -10.46
C ALA A 45 -2.31 -4.41 -11.83
N ASP A 46 -2.38 -5.71 -12.14
CA ASP A 46 -1.93 -6.28 -13.41
C ASP A 46 -2.73 -5.79 -14.62
N GLY A 47 -3.97 -5.34 -14.41
CA GLY A 47 -4.77 -4.66 -15.45
C GLY A 47 -4.34 -3.21 -15.62
N PHE A 48 -4.30 -2.46 -14.52
CA PHE A 48 -4.11 -1.01 -14.54
C PHE A 48 -2.73 -0.61 -15.07
N PHE A 49 -1.64 -1.10 -14.46
CA PHE A 49 -0.30 -0.59 -14.79
C PHE A 49 0.15 -0.92 -16.23
N PRO A 50 -0.02 -2.15 -16.73
CA PRO A 50 0.45 -2.50 -18.07
C PRO A 50 -0.55 -2.13 -19.18
N LYS A 51 -1.86 -2.17 -18.91
CA LYS A 51 -2.91 -2.04 -19.94
C LYS A 51 -3.72 -0.75 -19.85
N GLY A 52 -3.50 0.05 -18.80
CA GLY A 52 -4.26 1.29 -18.56
C GLY A 52 -5.75 1.05 -18.30
N SER A 53 -6.13 -0.16 -17.88
CA SER A 53 -7.54 -0.51 -17.67
C SER A 53 -8.11 0.18 -16.42
N GLU A 54 -9.37 0.62 -16.47
CA GLU A 54 -10.15 0.88 -15.25
C GLU A 54 -10.38 -0.45 -14.52
N PRO A 55 -10.17 -0.55 -13.19
CA PRO A 55 -10.12 0.54 -12.19
C PRO A 55 -8.71 1.03 -11.78
N ARG A 56 -8.59 2.34 -11.53
CA ARG A 56 -7.34 2.99 -11.02
C ARG A 56 -7.30 3.18 -9.50
N MET A 57 -8.42 2.93 -8.82
CA MET A 57 -8.54 3.09 -7.38
C MET A 57 -9.22 1.85 -6.79
N ILE A 58 -8.65 1.36 -5.69
CA ILE A 58 -9.18 0.22 -4.94
C ILE A 58 -9.48 0.69 -3.52
N ALA A 59 -10.75 0.60 -3.12
CA ALA A 59 -11.17 0.84 -1.76
C ALA A 59 -11.40 -0.50 -1.04
N LEU A 60 -10.76 -0.68 0.13
CA LEU A 60 -10.98 -1.83 1.00
C LEU A 60 -11.83 -1.41 2.21
N ALA A 61 -13.08 -1.89 2.27
CA ALA A 61 -14.00 -1.61 3.37
C ALA A 61 -14.16 -2.82 4.31
N GLY A 62 -14.43 -2.56 5.60
CA GLY A 62 -14.70 -3.61 6.60
C GLY A 62 -14.29 -3.23 8.02
N LEU A 63 -14.67 -4.07 9.00
CA LEU A 63 -14.41 -3.83 10.43
C LEU A 63 -12.91 -3.69 10.78
N ARG A 64 -12.61 -3.02 11.89
CA ARG A 64 -11.23 -2.96 12.42
C ARG A 64 -10.71 -4.37 12.70
N GLY A 65 -9.43 -4.62 12.39
CA GLY A 65 -8.79 -5.91 12.66
C GLY A 65 -9.02 -7.00 11.60
N THR A 66 -9.79 -6.76 10.54
CA THR A 66 -10.04 -7.77 9.48
C THR A 66 -8.87 -7.98 8.51
N GLY A 67 -7.76 -7.25 8.67
CA GLY A 67 -6.55 -7.40 7.85
C GLY A 67 -6.53 -6.56 6.57
N LYS A 68 -7.37 -5.51 6.47
CA LYS A 68 -7.38 -4.58 5.32
C LYS A 68 -6.01 -3.95 5.05
N THR A 69 -5.36 -3.43 6.09
CA THR A 69 -4.03 -2.82 5.99
C THR A 69 -2.98 -3.87 5.59
N THR A 70 -3.07 -5.10 6.09
CA THR A 70 -2.19 -6.20 5.69
C THR A 70 -2.36 -6.54 4.20
N LEU A 71 -3.60 -6.58 3.70
CA LEU A 71 -3.88 -6.78 2.27
C LEU A 71 -3.32 -5.64 1.41
N LEU A 72 -3.43 -4.39 1.88
CA LEU A 72 -2.83 -3.24 1.21
C LEU A 72 -1.31 -3.39 1.13
N TRP A 73 -0.66 -3.83 2.21
CA TRP A 73 0.79 -4.09 2.22
C TRP A 73 1.21 -5.23 1.29
N HIS A 74 0.43 -6.31 1.18
CA HIS A 74 0.70 -7.36 0.19
C HIS A 74 0.60 -6.84 -1.24
N LEU A 75 -0.37 -5.96 -1.53
CA LEU A 75 -0.49 -5.32 -2.83
C LEU A 75 0.67 -4.37 -3.11
N ALA A 76 1.07 -3.57 -2.12
CA ALA A 76 2.21 -2.66 -2.22
C ALA A 76 3.52 -3.42 -2.49
N GLU A 77 3.77 -4.52 -1.77
CA GLU A 77 4.94 -5.38 -2.00
C GLU A 77 4.95 -5.95 -3.43
N TYR A 78 3.81 -6.45 -3.90
CA TYR A 78 3.69 -6.97 -5.26
C TYR A 78 4.00 -5.91 -6.33
N ILE A 79 3.37 -4.73 -6.22
CA ILE A 79 3.58 -3.60 -7.14
C ILE A 79 5.05 -3.15 -7.09
N HIS A 80 5.60 -3.06 -5.89
CA HIS A 80 7.00 -2.67 -5.69
C HIS A 80 7.94 -3.65 -6.41
N GLU A 81 7.81 -4.95 -6.15
CA GLU A 81 8.69 -5.98 -6.70
C GLU A 81 8.57 -6.18 -8.23
N HIS A 82 7.38 -5.95 -8.81
CA HIS A 82 7.11 -6.37 -10.19
C HIS A 82 6.83 -5.22 -11.17
N ILE A 83 6.47 -4.04 -10.68
CA ILE A 83 5.91 -2.96 -11.51
C ILE A 83 6.71 -1.67 -11.37
N THR A 84 6.79 -1.10 -10.16
CA THR A 84 7.46 0.18 -9.92
C THR A 84 7.90 0.33 -8.48
N GLN A 85 9.07 0.93 -8.26
CA GLN A 85 9.60 1.26 -6.94
C GLN A 85 9.05 2.59 -6.39
N GLU A 86 8.25 3.31 -7.18
CA GLU A 86 7.63 4.60 -6.80
C GLU A 86 6.30 4.35 -6.10
N VAL A 87 6.35 3.72 -4.92
CA VAL A 87 5.18 3.46 -4.09
C VAL A 87 5.22 4.38 -2.87
N PHE A 88 4.07 4.97 -2.54
CA PHE A 88 3.93 5.96 -1.48
C PHE A 88 2.85 5.50 -0.49
N PHE A 89 3.11 5.68 0.81
CA PHE A 89 2.17 5.33 1.88
C PHE A 89 1.95 6.51 2.81
N PHE A 90 0.73 7.05 2.80
CA PHE A 90 0.34 8.13 3.70
C PHE A 90 -0.87 7.71 4.54
N ASN A 91 -0.87 8.17 5.80
CA ASN A 91 -2.03 8.06 6.67
C ASN A 91 -2.88 9.32 6.50
N VAL A 92 -4.14 9.14 6.10
CA VAL A 92 -5.08 10.25 5.87
C VAL A 92 -5.28 11.11 7.12
N ASN A 93 -5.17 10.53 8.32
CA ASN A 93 -5.25 11.32 9.56
C ASN A 93 -4.11 12.33 9.68
N ILE A 94 -2.91 11.97 9.21
CA ILE A 94 -1.75 12.88 9.23
C ILE A 94 -1.95 14.03 8.24
N LEU A 95 -2.57 13.76 7.08
CA LEU A 95 -2.89 14.80 6.10
C LEU A 95 -3.89 15.82 6.69
N ASN A 96 -4.93 15.32 7.36
CA ASN A 96 -5.93 16.18 7.99
C ASN A 96 -5.32 17.09 9.08
N ASP A 97 -4.35 16.59 9.85
CA ASP A 97 -3.63 17.38 10.86
C ASP A 97 -2.74 18.48 10.23
N LEU A 98 -2.34 18.32 8.96
CA LEU A 98 -1.59 19.32 8.19
C LEU A 98 -2.51 20.38 7.54
N GLY A 99 -3.83 20.30 7.74
CA GLY A 99 -4.80 21.23 7.16
C GLY A 99 -5.08 21.01 5.68
N VAL A 100 -4.83 19.79 5.17
CA VAL A 100 -5.14 19.34 3.80
C VAL A 100 -6.30 18.34 3.81
#